data_AF-A0A2I2Z8G8-F1
#
_entry.id   AF-A0A2I2Z8G8-F1
#
_cell.length_a   1.000
_cell.length_b   1.000
_cell.length_c   1.000
_cell.angle_alpha   90.00
_cell.angle_beta   90.00
_cell.angle_gamma   90.00
#
_symmetry.space_group_name_H-M   'P 1'
#
loop_
_entity.id
_entity.type
_entity.pdbx_description
1 polymer ?
#
loop_
_entity_poly.entity_id
_entity_poly.type
_entity_poly.pdbx_seq_one_letter_code
_entity_poly.pdbx_strand_id
1 'polypeptide(L)'
;MGKFVKPQKVVFVLAGCYSRHKAVIVKNIDDGTSDRPYSHALVAGIDHYPCKVRAAMGKKKITKRSKIKYSVDILLDKTIINKDVCRHPALKPKAGQEAKIKFEKRYKTGKNKWFFQKLQF
;
A
#
# COMPACT_ATOMS: atom_id res chain seq x y z
N MET A 1 18.65 -12.01 18.54
CA MET A 1 18.08 -11.74 17.20
C MET A 1 17.23 -10.48 17.25
N GLY A 2 17.44 -9.52 16.34
CA GLY A 2 16.68 -8.27 16.33
C GLY A 2 15.29 -8.42 15.69
N LYS A 3 14.32 -7.60 16.10
CA LYS A 3 12.98 -7.55 15.49
C LYS A 3 13.07 -7.26 13.99
N PHE A 4 12.52 -8.13 13.14
CA PHE A 4 12.57 -7.98 11.67
C PHE A 4 11.35 -7.23 11.11
N VAL A 5 10.22 -7.28 11.82
CA VAL A 5 9.02 -6.51 11.51
C VAL A 5 9.29 -5.04 11.85
N LYS A 6 9.54 -4.25 10.80
CA LYS A 6 9.87 -2.82 10.93
C LYS A 6 9.07 -2.02 9.89
N PRO A 7 8.83 -0.72 10.15
CA PRO A 7 8.33 0.19 9.14
C PRO A 7 9.13 0.11 7.84
N GLN A 8 8.47 0.35 6.72
CA GLN A 8 8.98 0.30 5.34
C GLN A 8 9.38 -1.09 4.84
N LYS A 9 9.14 -2.16 5.62
CA LYS A 9 9.26 -3.53 5.12
C LYS A 9 8.05 -3.89 4.25
N VAL A 10 8.31 -4.68 3.21
CA VAL A 10 7.28 -5.16 2.29
C VAL A 10 6.70 -6.45 2.84
N VAL A 11 5.38 -6.55 2.79
CA VAL A 11 4.58 -7.69 3.26
C VAL A 11 3.55 -8.08 2.22
N PHE A 12 2.99 -9.27 2.36
CA PHE A 12 1.93 -9.79 1.53
C PHE A 12 0.76 -10.22 2.41
N VAL A 13 -0.45 -9.86 1.99
CA VAL A 13 -1.67 -10.14 2.75
C VAL A 13 -2.18 -11.53 2.38
N LEU A 14 -2.31 -12.39 3.40
CA LEU A 14 -2.71 -13.79 3.21
C LEU A 14 -4.22 -13.98 3.19
N ALA A 15 -4.97 -13.20 3.99
CA ALA A 15 -6.41 -13.39 4.19
C ALA A 15 -7.18 -12.07 4.10
N GLY A 16 -8.50 -12.17 3.83
CA GLY A 16 -9.41 -11.03 3.71
C GLY A 16 -9.57 -10.49 2.28
N CYS A 17 -10.25 -9.35 2.16
CA CYS A 17 -10.58 -8.71 0.88
C CYS A 17 -9.32 -8.36 0.06
N TYR A 18 -8.22 -8.00 0.74
CA TYR A 18 -6.94 -7.69 0.11
C TYR A 18 -5.97 -8.88 0.10
N SER A 19 -6.47 -10.10 0.29
CA SER A 19 -5.65 -11.30 0.11
C SER A 19 -5.05 -11.32 -1.30
N ARG A 20 -3.81 -11.76 -1.39
CA ARG A 20 -3.03 -11.72 -2.63
C ARG A 20 -2.48 -10.36 -3.04
N HIS A 21 -2.61 -9.34 -2.20
CA HIS A 21 -2.02 -8.03 -2.43
C HIS A 21 -0.74 -7.81 -1.62
N LYS A 22 0.18 -7.08 -2.24
CA LYS A 22 1.44 -6.61 -1.66
C LYS A 22 1.20 -5.29 -0.97
N ALA A 23 1.89 -5.11 0.13
CA ALA A 23 1.77 -3.91 0.92
C ALA A 23 3.07 -3.58 1.67
N VAL A 24 3.13 -2.38 2.23
CA VAL A 24 4.28 -1.88 2.97
C VAL A 24 3.84 -1.57 4.40
N ILE A 25 4.61 -2.04 5.38
CA ILE A 25 4.39 -1.70 6.79
C ILE A 25 4.67 -0.22 6.99
N VAL A 26 3.74 0.46 7.62
CA VAL A 26 3.82 1.89 7.91
C VAL A 26 4.19 2.09 9.37
N LYS A 27 3.37 1.50 10.24
CA LYS A 27 3.49 1.61 11.69
C LYS A 27 3.26 0.22 12.26
N ASN A 28 4.15 -0.17 13.16
CA ASN A 28 4.01 -1.41 13.91
C ASN A 28 3.41 -1.11 15.28
N ILE A 29 2.51 -1.97 15.76
CA ILE A 29 1.85 -1.89 17.07
C ILE A 29 2.05 -3.25 17.74
N ASP A 30 3.12 -3.35 18.52
CA ASP A 30 3.53 -4.62 19.13
C ASP A 30 2.65 -4.99 20.34
N ASP A 31 2.32 -4.02 21.19
CA ASP A 31 1.64 -4.25 22.48
C ASP A 31 0.10 -4.29 22.39
N GLY A 32 -0.44 -4.29 21.17
CA GLY A 32 -1.89 -4.29 20.94
C GLY A 32 -2.57 -2.95 21.25
N THR A 33 -3.89 -2.97 21.29
CA THR A 33 -4.78 -1.82 21.54
C THR A 33 -6.01 -2.32 22.29
N SER A 34 -6.75 -1.44 22.96
CA SER A 34 -8.07 -1.77 23.55
C SER A 34 -8.96 -2.57 22.60
N ASP A 35 -9.01 -2.18 21.33
CA ASP A 35 -9.88 -2.78 20.31
C ASP A 35 -9.33 -4.12 19.79
N ARG A 36 -8.00 -4.32 19.86
CA ARG A 36 -7.29 -5.45 19.29
C ARG A 36 -6.13 -5.82 20.22
N PRO A 37 -6.30 -6.81 21.12
CA PRO A 37 -5.31 -7.12 22.15
C PRO A 37 -4.04 -7.80 21.62
N TYR A 38 -3.99 -8.11 20.32
CA TYR A 38 -2.86 -8.76 19.66
C TYR A 38 -1.99 -7.77 18.87
N SER A 39 -0.74 -8.14 18.63
CA SER A 39 0.20 -7.36 17.81
C SER A 39 -0.30 -7.21 16.37
N HIS A 40 -0.26 -6.00 15.84
CA HIS A 40 -0.74 -5.71 14.49
C HIS A 40 0.04 -4.56 13.85
N ALA A 41 -0.11 -4.40 12.54
CA ALA A 41 0.56 -3.34 11.79
C ALA A 41 -0.45 -2.54 10.97
N LEU A 42 -0.20 -1.23 10.85
CA LEU A 42 -0.81 -0.39 9.82
C LEU A 42 0.00 -0.53 8.54
N VAL A 43 -0.72 -0.72 7.44
CA VAL A 43 -0.14 -1.18 6.18
C VAL A 43 -0.75 -0.42 5.01
N ALA A 44 0.10 -0.04 4.05
CA ALA A 44 -0.29 0.60 2.79
C ALA A 44 -0.12 -0.37 1.62
N GLY A 45 -1.24 -0.79 1.02
CA GLY A 45 -1.28 -1.79 -0.05
C GLY A 45 -1.62 -1.23 -1.42
N ILE A 46 -1.30 -2.01 -2.46
CA ILE A 46 -1.81 -1.79 -3.81
C ILE A 46 -3.08 -2.61 -3.98
N ASP A 47 -4.19 -1.95 -4.35
CA ASP A 47 -5.41 -2.62 -4.77
C ASP A 47 -5.26 -3.08 -6.22
N HIS A 48 -5.18 -2.12 -7.14
CA HIS A 48 -5.09 -2.39 -8.56
C HIS A 48 -3.66 -2.19 -9.04
N TYR A 49 -3.01 -3.30 -9.39
CA TYR A 49 -1.68 -3.29 -9.96
C TYR A 49 -1.64 -2.63 -11.34
N PRO A 50 -0.54 -1.94 -11.68
CA PRO A 50 -0.37 -1.44 -13.04
C PRO A 50 -0.18 -2.62 -14.01
N CYS A 51 -0.86 -2.55 -15.15
CA CYS A 51 -0.77 -3.57 -16.19
C CYS A 51 0.47 -3.34 -17.06
N LYS A 52 1.04 -4.42 -17.61
CA LYS A 52 2.21 -4.36 -18.52
C LYS A 52 1.96 -3.38 -19.67
N VAL A 53 2.91 -2.46 -19.85
CA VAL A 53 2.96 -1.49 -20.94
C VAL A 53 3.86 -2.03 -22.07
N ARG A 54 3.45 -1.82 -23.32
CA ARG A 54 4.15 -2.21 -24.56
C ARG A 54 4.29 -0.97 -25.44
N ALA A 55 5.36 -0.88 -26.22
CA ALA A 55 5.68 0.29 -27.04
C ALA A 55 4.57 0.67 -28.06
N ALA A 56 3.88 -0.33 -28.62
CA ALA A 56 2.80 -0.12 -29.60
C ALA A 56 1.52 0.53 -29.02
N MET A 57 1.43 0.74 -27.70
CA MET A 57 0.22 1.29 -27.09
C MET A 57 0.16 2.81 -27.19
N GLY A 58 -1.01 3.33 -27.57
CA GLY A 58 -1.26 4.77 -27.56
C GLY A 58 -1.30 5.39 -26.15
N LYS A 59 -1.02 6.69 -26.06
CA LYS A 59 -0.92 7.45 -24.80
C LYS A 59 -2.13 7.25 -23.86
N LYS A 60 -3.35 7.24 -24.42
CA LYS A 60 -4.60 6.99 -23.66
C LYS A 60 -4.65 5.60 -23.00
N LYS A 61 -4.09 4.58 -23.66
CA LYS A 61 -4.06 3.20 -23.14
C LYS A 61 -2.95 3.03 -22.10
N ILE A 62 -1.82 3.72 -22.29
CA ILE A 62 -0.72 3.75 -21.33
C ILE A 62 -1.18 4.38 -20.01
N THR A 63 -1.84 5.53 -20.03
CA THR A 63 -2.32 6.19 -18.81
C THR A 63 -3.33 5.34 -18.04
N LYS A 64 -4.27 4.68 -18.74
CA LYS A 64 -5.22 3.75 -18.11
C LYS A 64 -4.53 2.53 -17.48
N ARG A 65 -3.54 1.95 -18.14
CA ARG A 65 -2.82 0.76 -17.64
C ARG A 65 -1.85 1.04 -16.49
N SER A 66 -1.26 2.23 -16.47
CA SER A 66 -0.36 2.67 -15.40
C SER A 66 -1.08 3.23 -14.18
N LYS A 67 -2.42 3.28 -14.19
CA LYS A 67 -3.22 3.76 -13.06
C LYS A 67 -3.13 2.77 -11.90
N ILE A 68 -2.66 3.26 -10.76
CA ILE A 68 -2.59 2.47 -9.52
C ILE A 68 -3.79 2.84 -8.66
N LYS A 69 -4.54 1.84 -8.21
CA LYS A 69 -5.52 1.99 -7.13
C LYS A 69 -4.88 1.45 -5.86
N TYR A 70 -5.06 2.16 -4.76
CA TYR A 70 -4.47 1.83 -3.47
C TYR A 70 -5.53 1.23 -2.56
N SER A 71 -5.11 0.34 -1.67
CA SER A 71 -5.89 -0.14 -0.54
C SER A 71 -5.22 0.36 0.71
N VAL A 72 -5.98 1.04 1.57
CA VAL A 72 -5.40 1.82 2.64
C VAL A 72 -6.05 1.44 3.96
N ASP A 73 -5.22 0.83 4.82
CA ASP A 73 -5.21 1.06 6.26
C ASP A 73 -4.00 1.97 6.67
N ILE A 74 -3.44 2.69 5.69
CA ILE A 74 -2.83 4.04 5.74
C ILE A 74 -1.28 4.15 5.71
N LEU A 75 -0.81 4.63 4.53
CA LEU A 75 0.21 5.61 4.07
C LEU A 75 1.68 5.66 4.60
N LEU A 76 2.63 6.19 3.83
CA LEU A 76 4.09 6.02 4.03
C LEU A 76 4.78 6.94 5.06
N ASP A 77 4.10 7.94 5.64
CA ASP A 77 4.71 8.96 6.52
C ASP A 77 4.22 8.84 7.96
N LYS A 78 5.15 8.67 8.90
CA LYS A 78 4.87 8.37 10.31
C LYS A 78 4.07 9.47 11.03
N THR A 79 4.12 10.71 10.55
CA THR A 79 3.53 11.89 11.21
C THR A 79 2.05 12.09 10.88
N ILE A 80 1.59 11.69 9.68
CA ILE A 80 0.22 11.93 9.22
C ILE A 80 -0.75 10.85 9.72
N ILE A 81 -0.23 9.74 10.28
CA ILE A 81 -0.95 8.46 10.37
C ILE A 81 -1.12 8.06 11.82
N ASN A 82 -2.24 8.51 12.38
CA ASN A 82 -2.79 8.03 13.63
C ASN A 82 -3.91 7.02 13.38
N LYS A 83 -4.22 6.19 14.39
CA LYS A 83 -5.37 5.27 14.39
C LYS A 83 -6.67 5.98 13.99
N ASP A 84 -6.75 7.27 14.31
CA ASP A 84 -7.89 8.16 14.10
C ASP A 84 -8.21 8.37 12.61
N VAL A 85 -7.22 8.29 11.72
CA VAL A 85 -7.44 8.40 10.27
C VAL A 85 -8.23 7.20 9.73
N CYS A 86 -8.11 6.01 10.35
CA CYS A 86 -8.93 4.85 9.99
C CYS A 86 -10.32 4.91 10.63
N ARG A 87 -10.47 5.59 11.77
CA ARG A 87 -11.76 5.76 12.45
C ARG A 87 -12.64 6.80 11.75
N HIS A 88 -12.06 7.89 11.23
CA HIS A 88 -12.82 8.95 10.58
C HIS A 88 -12.90 8.80 9.05
N PRO A 89 -14.10 8.59 8.47
CA PRO A 89 -14.27 8.36 7.04
C PRO A 89 -13.83 9.56 6.18
N ALA A 90 -13.89 10.78 6.69
CA ALA A 90 -13.49 11.99 5.97
C ALA A 90 -11.98 12.08 5.69
N LEU A 91 -11.15 11.41 6.50
CA LEU A 91 -9.68 11.47 6.37
C LEU A 91 -9.14 10.35 5.46
N LYS A 92 -9.91 9.26 5.27
CA LYS A 92 -9.52 8.12 4.43
C LYS A 92 -9.22 8.49 2.97
N PRO A 93 -10.02 9.31 2.26
CA PRO A 93 -9.75 9.66 0.87
C PRO A 93 -8.46 10.47 0.69
N LYS A 94 -8.19 11.41 1.62
CA LYS A 94 -6.99 12.26 1.59
C LYS A 94 -5.72 11.43 1.78
N ALA A 95 -5.72 10.59 2.81
CA ALA A 95 -4.65 9.63 3.05
C ALA A 95 -4.50 8.69 1.86
N GLY A 96 -5.59 8.20 1.30
CA GLY A 96 -5.56 7.40 0.11
C GLY A 96 -4.85 8.05 -1.09
N GLN A 97 -5.25 9.29 -1.41
CA GLN A 97 -4.74 10.04 -2.54
C GLN A 97 -3.23 10.29 -2.44
N GLU A 98 -2.73 10.55 -1.25
CA GLU A 98 -1.31 10.76 -1.04
C GLU A 98 -0.49 9.45 -1.24
N ALA A 99 -1.03 8.28 -0.83
CA ALA A 99 -0.37 6.99 -1.02
C ALA A 99 -0.29 6.68 -2.51
N LYS A 100 -1.36 6.98 -3.24
CA LYS A 100 -1.41 6.87 -4.68
C LYS A 100 -0.30 7.67 -5.35
N ILE A 101 -0.18 8.95 -5.00
CA ILE A 101 0.83 9.84 -5.58
C ILE A 101 2.24 9.29 -5.33
N LYS A 102 2.51 8.79 -4.12
CA LYS A 102 3.81 8.20 -3.77
C LYS A 102 4.09 6.91 -4.54
N PHE A 103 3.12 6.01 -4.66
CA PHE A 103 3.27 4.77 -5.42
C PHE A 103 3.42 5.04 -6.93
N GLU A 104 2.66 5.97 -7.49
CA GLU A 104 2.79 6.36 -8.91
C GLU A 104 4.15 6.99 -9.20
N LYS A 105 4.67 7.86 -8.31
CA LYS A 105 6.02 8.42 -8.43
C LYS A 105 7.06 7.29 -8.48
N ARG A 106 7.02 6.34 -7.55
CA ARG A 106 7.98 5.21 -7.50
C ARG A 106 7.88 4.29 -8.72
N TYR A 107 6.66 4.01 -9.19
CA TYR A 107 6.43 3.20 -10.39
C TYR A 107 7.00 3.87 -11.64
N LYS A 108 6.77 5.18 -11.83
CA LYS A 108 7.32 5.95 -12.96
C LYS A 108 8.85 5.99 -12.95
N THR A 109 9.48 6.03 -11.77
CA THR A 109 10.95 5.92 -11.64
C THR A 109 11.47 4.50 -11.87
N GLY A 110 10.60 3.48 -11.97
CA GLY A 110 11.01 2.09 -12.14
C GLY A 110 11.62 1.44 -10.88
N LYS A 111 11.45 2.07 -9.71
CA LYS A 111 11.92 1.53 -8.42
C LYS A 111 10.98 0.44 -7.93
N ASN A 112 11.52 -0.54 -7.19
CA ASN A 112 10.75 -1.63 -6.59
C ASN A 112 9.87 -2.39 -7.61
N LYS A 113 10.44 -2.79 -8.76
CA LYS A 113 9.73 -3.51 -9.84
C LYS A 113 8.90 -4.69 -9.32
N TRP A 114 9.46 -5.48 -8.41
CA TRP A 114 8.76 -6.61 -7.80
C TRP A 114 7.48 -6.18 -7.09
N PHE A 115 7.45 -5.03 -6.39
CA PHE A 115 6.26 -4.57 -5.66
C PHE A 115 5.07 -4.27 -6.57
N PHE A 116 5.34 -3.73 -7.78
CA PHE A 116 4.29 -3.36 -8.74
C PHE A 116 3.88 -4.51 -9.67
N GLN A 117 4.59 -5.64 -9.63
CA GLN A 117 4.19 -6.83 -10.36
C GLN A 117 3.15 -7.61 -9.56
N LYS A 118 1.99 -7.88 -10.19
CA LYS A 118 0.95 -8.75 -9.62
C LYS A 118 1.54 -10.15 -9.40
N LEU A 119 1.32 -10.70 -8.22
CA LEU A 119 1.64 -12.10 -7.95
C LEU A 119 0.55 -12.99 -8.57
N GLN A 120 0.98 -14.04 -9.27
CA GLN A 120 0.10 -15.06 -9.82
C GLN A 120 0.16 -16.26 -8.88
N PHE A 121 -0.92 -16.46 -8.13
CA PHE A 121 -1.20 -17.64 -7.31
C PHE A 121 -2.62 -18.09 -7.63
#